data_AF-A0A954K6L5-F1
#
_entry.id   AF-A0A954K6L5-F1
#
_cell.length_a   1.000
_cell.length_b   1.000
_cell.length_c   1.000
_cell.angle_alpha   90.00
_cell.angle_beta   90.00
_cell.angle_gamma   90.00
#
_symmetry.space_group_name_H-M   'P 1'
#
loop_
_entity.id
_entity.type
_entity.pdbx_description
1 polymer ?
#
loop_
_entity_poly.entity_id
_entity_poly.type
_entity_poly.pdbx_seq_one_letter_code
_entity_poly.pdbx_strand_id
1 'polypeptide(L)'
;QFPDDLGAETHRYELNPPIKEQALLDFEAEHQIRLPEEFRAFLLYAGNGGAGPYYGIYPLEKWNDFSDWIGDELSPDYLSRPCPLYFRMERTDDWADQFDTKTPFQGTLSIGSQGCSYEMVLIVTGACRGRVVYADADGQTPFVTYEPDFLTWYERWLDELLGGYKIFWFGMDMGGTEAELLTLLKDPESSDLDKADALCALWRFSKISTESQALIPSFLSDSHSEVRASACRMIRIFELHYAEEAVGKLLSDVAPEPRQEAILTLMEFDAARWRDRVFARLRDPVQSVTEAAFRTLDKAGALSRTQLLALIHNPPNEEIQYRAVYTIKWKPEDVDLLLKLLGHSQDMIRFYTTLGLRQISAREAVEPVIAALDHETDPPTRGSMLKLLAKLDCGPSREVLLAWAEKGDDFERMESVEGLSQLGDERVIPVAKKMLQETKRPVQFDASGFSSRGHLRSIGELVDEILSKSTSRAIRRLSSRHAWWKFW
;
A
#
# COMPACT_ATOMS: atom_id res chain seq x y z
N GLN A 1 0.28 1.83 20.55
CA GLN A 1 0.75 3.15 20.08
C GLN A 1 0.00 3.42 18.79
N PHE A 2 -1.09 4.18 18.87
CA PHE A 2 -1.74 4.73 17.67
C PHE A 2 -0.97 6.01 17.30
N PRO A 3 -0.81 6.34 16.01
CA PRO A 3 -0.03 7.50 15.61
C PRO A 3 -0.70 8.74 16.18
N ASP A 4 0.17 9.65 16.63
CA ASP A 4 -0.17 10.98 17.10
C ASP A 4 -1.22 11.64 16.20
N ASP A 5 -2.31 12.07 16.83
CA ASP A 5 -3.25 13.12 16.43
C ASP A 5 -2.78 13.85 15.15
N LEU A 6 -3.16 13.32 13.97
CA LEU A 6 -2.70 13.81 12.67
C LEU A 6 -3.02 15.31 12.59
N GLY A 7 -2.01 16.16 12.79
CA GLY A 7 -2.09 17.63 12.67
C GLY A 7 -2.45 18.43 13.94
N ALA A 8 -2.80 17.81 15.06
CA ALA A 8 -3.10 18.57 16.29
C ALA A 8 -1.86 19.30 16.86
N GLU A 9 -0.66 18.76 16.62
CA GLU A 9 0.59 19.46 16.94
C GLU A 9 0.77 20.75 16.10
N THR A 10 0.13 20.83 14.93
CA THR A 10 0.25 21.93 13.99
C THR A 10 -0.71 23.07 14.32
N HIS A 11 -2.01 22.77 14.46
CA HIS A 11 -3.03 23.79 14.75
C HIS A 11 -3.31 23.97 16.25
N ARG A 12 -2.88 23.04 17.12
CA ARG A 12 -3.00 23.11 18.60
C ARG A 12 -4.40 23.42 19.11
N TYR A 13 -5.42 22.96 18.39
CA TYR A 13 -6.83 23.29 18.62
C TYR A 13 -7.15 24.81 18.64
N GLU A 14 -6.31 25.63 18.01
CA GLU A 14 -6.52 27.07 17.86
C GLU A 14 -7.24 27.39 16.55
N LEU A 15 -8.36 28.10 16.63
CA LEU A 15 -9.05 28.65 15.46
C LEU A 15 -8.43 29.99 15.05
N ASN A 16 -8.45 30.28 13.75
CA ASN A 16 -8.11 31.61 13.25
C ASN A 16 -9.22 32.61 13.61
N PRO A 17 -8.93 33.93 13.62
CA PRO A 17 -9.98 34.93 13.77
C PRO A 17 -11.09 34.78 12.71
N PRO A 18 -12.36 35.02 13.06
CA PRO A 18 -13.45 34.99 12.08
C PRO A 18 -13.27 36.01 10.94
N ILE A 19 -13.74 35.66 9.76
CA ILE A 19 -13.71 36.54 8.59
C ILE A 19 -14.79 37.64 8.72
N LYS A 20 -14.54 38.81 8.13
CA LYS A 20 -15.54 39.88 8.07
C LYS A 20 -16.60 39.54 7.03
N GLU A 21 -17.87 39.84 7.34
CA GLU A 21 -19.00 39.60 6.44
C GLU A 21 -18.81 40.23 5.06
N GLN A 22 -18.25 41.45 4.98
CA GLN A 22 -18.01 42.11 3.70
C GLN A 22 -17.05 41.30 2.81
N ALA A 23 -15.99 40.71 3.36
CA ALA A 23 -15.03 39.92 2.58
C ALA A 23 -15.67 38.63 2.02
N LEU A 24 -16.60 38.02 2.76
CA LEU A 24 -17.38 36.88 2.24
C LEU A 24 -18.33 37.29 1.11
N LEU A 25 -18.99 38.45 1.25
CA LEU A 25 -19.87 38.97 0.20
C LEU A 25 -19.08 39.30 -1.07
N ASP A 26 -17.89 39.87 -0.92
CA ASP A 26 -16.99 40.18 -2.04
C ASP A 26 -16.55 38.88 -2.75
N PHE A 27 -16.13 37.86 -1.98
CA PHE A 27 -15.76 36.54 -2.51
C PHE A 27 -16.92 35.85 -3.26
N GLU A 28 -18.11 35.82 -2.66
CA GLU A 28 -19.30 35.23 -3.28
C GLU A 28 -19.71 35.96 -4.58
N ALA A 29 -19.58 37.29 -4.60
CA ALA A 29 -19.87 38.10 -5.77
C ALA A 29 -18.84 37.90 -6.88
N GLU A 30 -17.54 37.83 -6.54
CA GLU A 30 -16.43 37.57 -7.46
C GLU A 30 -16.59 36.23 -8.18
N HIS A 31 -16.92 35.17 -7.43
CA HIS A 31 -17.02 33.82 -7.95
C HIS A 31 -18.44 33.39 -8.38
N GLN A 32 -19.42 34.30 -8.29
CA GLN A 32 -20.81 34.06 -8.70
C GLN A 32 -21.47 32.87 -8.00
N ILE A 33 -21.17 32.69 -6.71
CA ILE A 33 -21.71 31.60 -5.89
C ILE A 33 -22.33 32.12 -4.59
N ARG A 34 -22.98 31.22 -3.86
CA ARG A 34 -23.24 31.36 -2.42
C ARG A 34 -22.59 30.20 -1.71
N LEU A 35 -21.78 30.47 -0.68
CA LEU A 35 -21.18 29.41 0.12
C LEU A 35 -22.26 28.62 0.88
N PRO A 36 -22.06 27.31 1.14
CA PRO A 36 -22.92 26.54 2.03
C PRO A 36 -23.16 27.28 3.35
N GLU A 37 -24.40 27.26 3.85
CA GLU A 37 -24.79 28.12 4.98
C GLU A 37 -23.98 27.79 6.23
N GLU A 38 -23.70 26.51 6.41
CA GLU A 38 -22.97 25.90 7.51
C GLU A 38 -21.48 26.29 7.47
N PHE A 39 -20.87 26.26 6.29
CA PHE A 39 -19.48 26.71 6.10
C PHE A 39 -19.37 28.24 6.26
N ARG A 40 -20.33 29.00 5.72
CA ARG A 40 -20.41 30.44 5.91
C ARG A 40 -20.51 30.81 7.40
N ALA A 41 -21.36 30.09 8.15
CA ALA A 41 -21.50 30.28 9.59
C ALA A 41 -20.20 29.98 10.34
N PHE A 42 -19.51 28.89 9.99
CA PHE A 42 -18.20 28.59 10.55
C PHE A 42 -17.20 29.74 10.34
N LEU A 43 -17.08 30.25 9.11
CA LEU A 43 -16.14 31.33 8.80
C LEU A 43 -16.46 32.63 9.57
N LEU A 44 -17.76 32.96 9.72
CA LEU A 44 -18.22 34.20 10.37
C LEU A 44 -18.14 34.16 11.89
N TYR A 45 -18.36 33.01 12.51
CA TYR A 45 -18.58 32.90 13.95
C TYR A 45 -17.55 32.05 14.68
N ALA A 46 -16.96 31.06 14.02
CA ALA A 46 -15.93 30.19 14.61
C ALA A 46 -14.53 30.67 14.23
N GLY A 47 -14.19 30.71 12.94
CA GLY A 47 -12.87 31.13 12.48
C GLY A 47 -12.66 31.01 10.97
N ASN A 48 -11.82 31.88 10.39
CA ASN A 48 -11.37 31.74 9.01
C ASN A 48 -10.30 30.63 8.89
N GLY A 49 -10.72 29.38 9.08
CA GLY A 49 -9.84 28.23 9.21
C GLY A 49 -9.23 28.07 10.60
N GLY A 50 -8.15 27.28 10.69
CA GLY A 50 -7.48 26.92 11.94
C GLY A 50 -7.72 25.46 12.31
N ALA A 51 -8.02 25.20 13.58
CA ALA A 51 -8.29 23.85 14.06
C ALA A 51 -9.37 23.11 13.26
N GLY A 52 -9.11 21.83 13.01
CA GLY A 52 -10.01 20.92 12.29
C GLY A 52 -9.38 19.53 12.17
N PRO A 53 -10.07 18.58 11.54
CA PRO A 53 -9.50 17.28 11.23
C PRO A 53 -8.17 17.40 10.46
N TYR A 54 -7.28 16.42 10.65
CA TYR A 54 -5.98 16.39 9.98
C TYR A 54 -5.17 17.68 10.23
N TYR A 55 -4.59 18.28 9.18
CA TYR A 55 -3.79 19.50 9.30
C TYR A 55 -4.61 20.79 9.50
N GLY A 56 -5.90 20.66 9.82
CA GLY A 56 -6.81 21.78 10.07
C GLY A 56 -7.50 22.31 8.83
N ILE A 57 -8.29 23.36 9.05
CA ILE A 57 -9.07 24.03 8.02
C ILE A 57 -8.29 25.21 7.45
N TYR A 58 -8.21 25.29 6.13
CA TYR A 58 -7.59 26.40 5.44
C TYR A 58 -8.41 27.69 5.60
N PRO A 59 -7.73 28.86 5.67
CA PRO A 59 -8.39 30.13 5.51
C PRO A 59 -8.96 30.24 4.07
N LEU A 60 -10.07 30.96 3.89
CA LEU A 60 -10.78 31.07 2.62
C LEU A 60 -9.90 31.57 1.47
N GLU A 61 -8.87 32.35 1.76
CA GLU A 61 -7.91 32.85 0.79
C GLU A 61 -7.11 31.73 0.09
N LYS A 62 -7.12 30.51 0.64
CA LYS A 62 -6.53 29.30 0.06
C LYS A 62 -7.55 28.38 -0.64
N TRP A 63 -8.71 28.90 -1.02
CA TRP A 63 -9.78 28.11 -1.66
C TRP A 63 -9.33 27.34 -2.92
N ASN A 64 -8.24 27.75 -3.57
CA ASN A 64 -7.69 27.16 -4.78
C ASN A 64 -6.33 26.45 -4.57
N ASP A 65 -5.94 26.10 -3.33
CA ASP A 65 -4.63 25.45 -3.05
C ASP A 65 -4.46 24.13 -3.86
N PHE A 66 -5.56 23.40 -4.12
CA PHE A 66 -5.57 22.20 -4.97
C PHE A 66 -5.41 22.44 -6.48
N SER A 67 -5.40 23.69 -6.95
CA SER A 67 -5.35 24.00 -8.39
C SER A 67 -4.06 23.51 -9.06
N ASP A 68 -2.97 23.37 -8.30
CA ASP A 68 -1.71 22.78 -8.75
C ASP A 68 -1.89 21.32 -9.26
N TRP A 69 -2.92 20.59 -8.79
CA TRP A 69 -3.22 19.22 -9.23
C TRP A 69 -4.04 19.17 -10.51
N ILE A 70 -4.85 20.19 -10.74
CA ILE A 70 -5.82 20.25 -11.84
C ILE A 70 -5.17 20.78 -13.12
N GLY A 71 -3.99 21.40 -12.99
CA GLY A 71 -3.11 21.71 -14.12
C GLY A 71 -3.75 22.66 -15.13
N ASP A 72 -4.02 23.90 -14.71
CA ASP A 72 -4.19 25.12 -15.51
C ASP A 72 -4.72 26.25 -14.60
N GLU A 73 -4.70 27.50 -15.08
CA GLU A 73 -5.35 28.63 -14.43
C GLU A 73 -6.87 28.36 -14.35
N LEU A 74 -7.44 28.26 -13.14
CA LEU A 74 -8.86 27.96 -12.95
C LEU A 74 -9.73 28.99 -13.67
N SER A 75 -10.73 28.54 -14.42
CA SER A 75 -11.63 29.46 -15.12
C SER A 75 -12.44 30.30 -14.10
N PRO A 76 -12.79 31.57 -14.41
CA PRO A 76 -13.51 32.42 -13.47
C PRO A 76 -14.87 31.86 -13.00
N ASP A 77 -15.50 31.03 -13.82
CA ASP A 77 -16.77 30.36 -13.55
C ASP A 77 -16.61 29.01 -12.81
N TYR A 78 -15.40 28.59 -12.47
CA TYR A 78 -15.09 27.26 -11.90
C TYR A 78 -15.98 26.88 -10.71
N LEU A 79 -16.13 27.77 -9.73
CA LEU A 79 -16.96 27.53 -8.54
C LEU A 79 -18.46 27.51 -8.83
N SER A 80 -18.90 28.20 -9.89
CA SER A 80 -20.31 28.29 -10.29
C SER A 80 -20.78 27.11 -11.16
N ARG A 81 -19.86 26.30 -11.68
CA ARG A 81 -20.20 25.08 -12.43
C ARG A 81 -20.64 23.98 -11.47
N PRO A 82 -21.75 23.26 -11.73
CA PRO A 82 -22.18 22.16 -10.87
C PRO A 82 -21.14 21.04 -10.80
N CYS A 83 -20.76 20.67 -9.58
CA CYS A 83 -19.96 19.49 -9.29
C CYS A 83 -20.76 18.22 -9.62
N PRO A 84 -20.22 17.31 -10.45
CA PRO A 84 -20.90 16.09 -10.85
C PRO A 84 -20.70 14.93 -9.88
N LEU A 85 -19.84 15.07 -8.87
CA LEU A 85 -19.60 14.04 -7.85
C LEU A 85 -20.89 13.76 -7.05
N TYR A 86 -21.10 12.50 -6.70
CA TYR A 86 -22.29 12.03 -6.00
C TYR A 86 -21.91 11.14 -4.81
N PHE A 87 -22.81 11.01 -3.83
CA PHE A 87 -22.56 10.18 -2.65
C PHE A 87 -22.49 8.68 -3.00
N ARG A 88 -21.56 7.94 -2.38
CA ARG A 88 -21.24 6.52 -2.68
C ARG A 88 -20.88 6.29 -4.15
N MET A 89 -19.88 7.03 -4.64
CA MET A 89 -19.29 6.75 -5.95
C MET A 89 -18.72 5.33 -6.00
N GLU A 90 -18.88 4.67 -7.14
CA GLU A 90 -18.24 3.39 -7.40
C GLU A 90 -16.72 3.60 -7.47
N ARG A 91 -15.97 2.78 -6.73
CA ARG A 91 -14.52 2.90 -6.65
C ARG A 91 -13.88 2.11 -7.78
N THR A 92 -13.52 2.80 -8.85
CA THR A 92 -12.83 2.23 -10.01
C THR A 92 -11.63 3.11 -10.40
N ASP A 93 -10.62 2.52 -11.04
CA ASP A 93 -9.44 3.25 -11.49
C ASP A 93 -9.77 4.24 -12.63
N ASP A 94 -10.84 3.99 -13.38
CA ASP A 94 -11.35 4.78 -14.51
C ASP A 94 -12.57 5.65 -14.14
N TRP A 95 -12.81 5.88 -12.85
CA TRP A 95 -13.98 6.62 -12.36
C TRP A 95 -14.15 8.02 -12.99
N ALA A 96 -13.05 8.64 -13.45
CA ALA A 96 -13.09 9.96 -14.08
C ALA A 96 -13.70 9.90 -15.49
N ASP A 97 -13.58 8.78 -16.19
CA ASP A 97 -14.05 8.60 -17.57
C ASP A 97 -15.58 8.63 -17.70
N GLN A 98 -16.30 8.48 -16.57
CA GLN A 98 -17.75 8.63 -16.54
C GLN A 98 -18.22 10.08 -16.71
N PHE A 99 -17.30 11.05 -16.65
CA PHE A 99 -17.60 12.47 -16.78
C PHE A 99 -17.05 13.05 -18.08
N ASP A 100 -17.78 14.00 -18.66
CA ASP A 100 -17.36 14.72 -19.88
C ASP A 100 -16.23 15.74 -19.63
N THR A 101 -15.58 15.71 -18.46
CA THR A 101 -14.57 16.68 -18.04
C THR A 101 -13.29 15.97 -17.60
N LYS A 102 -12.12 16.57 -17.89
CA LYS A 102 -10.82 15.99 -17.51
C LYS A 102 -10.57 15.96 -16.01
N THR A 103 -11.30 16.76 -15.23
CA THR A 103 -11.19 16.88 -13.78
C THR A 103 -12.56 17.23 -13.18
N PRO A 104 -13.33 16.25 -12.67
CA PRO A 104 -14.72 16.44 -12.20
C PRO A 104 -14.80 17.10 -10.80
N PHE A 105 -13.91 18.05 -10.51
CA PHE A 105 -13.87 18.82 -9.25
C PHE A 105 -14.45 20.23 -9.39
N GLN A 106 -14.95 20.61 -10.56
CA GLN A 106 -15.63 21.91 -10.73
C GLN A 106 -16.72 22.11 -9.66
N GLY A 107 -16.92 23.35 -9.21
CA GLY A 107 -17.88 23.63 -8.15
C GLY A 107 -17.43 23.22 -6.74
N THR A 108 -16.13 22.99 -6.53
CA THR A 108 -15.54 22.74 -5.21
C THR A 108 -14.48 23.76 -4.83
N LEU A 109 -14.17 23.90 -3.54
CA LEU A 109 -13.01 24.66 -3.06
C LEU A 109 -12.19 23.85 -2.05
N SER A 110 -10.89 24.10 -1.96
CA SER A 110 -10.00 23.55 -0.92
C SER A 110 -10.41 24.07 0.46
N ILE A 111 -10.50 23.15 1.41
CA ILE A 111 -10.70 23.46 2.83
C ILE A 111 -9.60 22.90 3.73
N GLY A 112 -8.66 22.09 3.23
CA GLY A 112 -7.52 21.61 4.02
C GLY A 112 -6.84 20.40 3.40
N SER A 113 -5.74 19.95 4.00
CA SER A 113 -5.01 18.76 3.55
C SER A 113 -4.99 17.66 4.62
N GLN A 114 -4.97 16.42 4.17
CA GLN A 114 -4.82 15.23 5.01
C GLN A 114 -3.36 14.73 5.05
N GLY A 115 -2.46 15.38 4.29
CA GLY A 115 -1.10 14.92 4.03
C GLY A 115 -1.04 13.88 2.90
N CYS A 116 0.17 13.43 2.56
CA CYS A 116 0.43 12.31 1.63
C CYS A 116 -0.48 12.27 0.39
N SER A 117 -0.52 13.36 -0.40
CA SER A 117 -1.35 13.55 -1.61
C SER A 117 -2.87 13.69 -1.46
N TYR A 118 -3.42 13.77 -0.25
CA TYR A 118 -4.86 13.95 -0.03
C TYR A 118 -5.26 15.37 0.36
N GLU A 119 -6.32 15.85 -0.28
CA GLU A 119 -6.94 17.15 -0.05
C GLU A 119 -8.39 16.97 0.40
N MET A 120 -8.86 17.86 1.26
CA MET A 120 -10.26 18.03 1.61
C MET A 120 -10.82 19.19 0.78
N VAL A 121 -11.82 18.91 -0.05
CA VAL A 121 -12.53 19.94 -0.82
C VAL A 121 -14.01 19.97 -0.43
N LEU A 122 -14.62 21.16 -0.46
CA LEU A 122 -16.03 21.39 -0.14
C LEU A 122 -16.81 21.63 -1.43
N ILE A 123 -17.91 20.91 -1.63
CA ILE A 123 -18.81 21.16 -2.75
C ILE A 123 -19.64 22.42 -2.48
N VAL A 124 -19.46 23.46 -3.29
CA VAL A 124 -20.19 24.73 -3.17
C VAL A 124 -21.32 24.88 -4.19
N THR A 125 -21.23 24.16 -5.31
CA THR A 125 -22.26 24.11 -6.36
C THR A 125 -22.42 22.68 -6.87
N GLY A 126 -23.63 22.15 -6.91
CA GLY A 126 -23.90 20.77 -7.36
C GLY A 126 -24.94 20.04 -6.51
N ALA A 127 -25.21 18.78 -6.82
CA ALA A 127 -26.22 17.97 -6.12
C ALA A 127 -25.83 17.66 -4.66
N CYS A 128 -24.53 17.51 -4.40
CA CYS A 128 -23.97 17.26 -3.06
C CYS A 128 -23.44 18.54 -2.37
N ARG A 129 -23.99 19.71 -2.71
CA ARG A 129 -23.59 20.99 -2.12
C ARG A 129 -23.62 20.94 -0.59
N GLY A 130 -22.53 21.39 0.04
CA GLY A 130 -22.32 21.37 1.49
C GLY A 130 -21.42 20.24 1.96
N ARG A 131 -21.30 19.14 1.20
CA ARG A 131 -20.50 17.97 1.61
C ARG A 131 -19.01 18.18 1.40
N VAL A 132 -18.23 17.59 2.30
CA VAL A 132 -16.78 17.48 2.17
C VAL A 132 -16.45 16.26 1.30
N VAL A 133 -15.39 16.39 0.51
CA VAL A 133 -14.87 15.36 -0.37
C VAL A 133 -13.39 15.19 -0.11
N TYR A 134 -12.96 13.94 0.01
CA TYR A 134 -11.56 13.59 0.06
C TYR A 134 -11.07 13.25 -1.34
N ALA A 135 -10.19 14.08 -1.85
CA ALA A 135 -9.59 13.97 -3.17
C ALA A 135 -8.12 13.56 -3.04
N ASP A 136 -7.66 12.71 -3.95
CA ASP A 136 -6.29 12.23 -4.00
C ASP A 136 -5.61 12.73 -5.29
N ALA A 137 -4.40 13.27 -5.17
CA ALA A 137 -3.63 13.74 -6.32
C ALA A 137 -3.19 12.59 -7.24
N ASP A 138 -3.11 11.36 -6.72
CA ASP A 138 -2.76 10.17 -7.51
C ASP A 138 -3.94 9.63 -8.33
N GLY A 139 -5.10 10.30 -8.28
CA GLY A 139 -6.24 10.02 -9.15
C GLY A 139 -7.19 8.92 -8.65
N GLN A 140 -7.11 8.52 -7.38
CA GLN A 140 -8.10 7.63 -6.78
C GLN A 140 -9.51 8.25 -6.79
N THR A 141 -10.52 7.39 -6.84
CA THR A 141 -11.92 7.81 -6.76
C THR A 141 -12.15 8.69 -5.52
N PRO A 142 -12.68 9.93 -5.68
CA PRO A 142 -12.96 10.81 -4.57
C PRO A 142 -13.99 10.22 -3.62
N PHE A 143 -13.81 10.47 -2.33
CA PHE A 143 -14.74 10.03 -1.32
C PHE A 143 -15.61 11.19 -0.82
N VAL A 144 -16.90 11.17 -1.14
CA VAL A 144 -17.88 12.14 -0.64
C VAL A 144 -18.36 11.70 0.75
N THR A 145 -18.19 12.54 1.76
CA THR A 145 -18.48 12.18 3.16
C THR A 145 -19.97 11.94 3.43
N TYR A 146 -20.26 11.20 4.52
CA TYR A 146 -21.62 10.85 4.94
C TYR A 146 -22.43 12.05 5.39
N GLU A 147 -21.76 13.02 6.01
CA GLU A 147 -22.40 14.20 6.58
C GLU A 147 -22.93 15.10 5.45
N PRO A 148 -24.16 15.62 5.59
CA PRO A 148 -24.81 16.39 4.53
C PRO A 148 -24.17 17.77 4.32
N ASP A 149 -23.47 18.28 5.33
CA ASP A 149 -22.88 19.60 5.33
C ASP A 149 -21.55 19.65 6.12
N PHE A 150 -20.80 20.74 5.92
CA PHE A 150 -19.52 20.97 6.56
C PHE A 150 -19.58 20.98 8.09
N LEU A 151 -20.62 21.58 8.68
CA LEU A 151 -20.67 21.74 10.13
C LEU A 151 -20.98 20.40 10.80
N THR A 152 -21.89 19.61 10.25
CA THR A 152 -22.16 18.24 10.73
C THR A 152 -20.89 17.38 10.64
N TRP A 153 -20.09 17.51 9.57
CA TRP A 153 -18.78 16.86 9.44
C TRP A 153 -17.77 17.33 10.50
N TYR A 154 -17.71 18.64 10.74
CA TYR A 154 -16.80 19.23 11.71
C TYR A 154 -17.18 18.88 13.16
N GLU A 155 -18.47 18.94 13.50
CA GLU A 155 -19.00 18.57 14.81
C GLU A 155 -18.80 17.09 15.09
N ARG A 156 -19.01 16.23 14.08
CA ARG A 156 -18.70 14.80 14.20
C ARG A 156 -17.25 14.55 14.63
N TRP A 157 -16.28 15.26 14.06
CA TRP A 157 -14.88 15.12 14.47
C TRP A 157 -14.70 15.46 15.95
N LEU A 158 -15.30 16.55 16.42
CA LEU A 158 -15.24 16.95 17.82
C LEU A 158 -15.92 15.93 18.73
N ASP A 159 -17.10 15.42 18.35
CA ASP A 159 -17.84 14.42 19.11
C ASP A 159 -17.08 13.10 19.21
N GLU A 160 -16.48 12.63 18.12
CA GLU A 160 -15.66 11.42 18.11
C GLU A 160 -14.41 11.58 18.97
N LEU A 161 -13.76 12.75 18.91
CA LEU A 161 -12.58 13.06 19.69
C LEU A 161 -12.90 13.13 21.20
N LEU A 162 -13.98 13.83 21.56
CA LEU A 162 -14.48 13.92 22.94
C LEU A 162 -14.99 12.57 23.44
N GLY A 163 -15.56 11.76 22.56
CA GLY A 163 -16.02 10.40 22.82
C GLY A 163 -14.87 9.39 22.99
N GLY A 164 -13.63 9.78 22.67
CA GLY A 164 -12.46 8.90 22.73
C GLY A 164 -12.53 7.77 21.71
N TYR A 165 -13.14 8.03 20.56
CA TYR A 165 -13.26 7.04 19.49
C TYR A 165 -11.89 6.84 18.83
N LYS A 166 -11.68 5.66 18.24
CA LYS A 166 -10.53 5.44 17.39
C LYS A 166 -10.74 6.20 16.09
N ILE A 167 -9.88 7.18 15.83
CA ILE A 167 -9.91 7.98 14.61
C ILE A 167 -8.73 7.54 13.73
N PHE A 168 -9.04 6.99 12.56
CA PHE A 168 -8.09 6.64 11.52
C PHE A 168 -8.80 6.84 10.19
N TRP A 169 -8.29 7.74 9.34
CA TRP A 169 -9.01 8.24 8.16
C TRP A 169 -10.42 8.75 8.51
N PHE A 170 -10.47 9.80 9.34
CA PHE A 170 -11.71 10.45 9.76
C PHE A 170 -12.67 10.69 8.59
N GLY A 171 -13.96 10.39 8.77
CA GLY A 171 -15.03 10.64 7.80
C GLY A 171 -15.22 9.57 6.73
N MET A 172 -14.31 8.60 6.59
CA MET A 172 -14.42 7.50 5.61
C MET A 172 -15.47 6.44 5.98
N ASP A 173 -15.81 6.32 7.26
CA ASP A 173 -16.85 5.41 7.76
C ASP A 173 -18.11 6.20 8.17
N MET A 174 -19.25 5.51 8.23
CA MET A 174 -20.49 6.10 8.74
C MET A 174 -20.31 6.63 10.17
N GLY A 175 -20.82 7.84 10.41
CA GLY A 175 -20.76 8.52 11.70
C GLY A 175 -21.78 8.00 12.71
N GLY A 176 -21.96 8.76 13.80
CA GLY A 176 -22.93 8.45 14.84
C GLY A 176 -22.39 7.58 15.98
N THR A 177 -23.18 7.55 17.04
CA THR A 177 -22.98 6.78 18.27
C THR A 177 -23.34 5.32 18.08
N GLU A 178 -22.89 4.45 18.98
CA GLU A 178 -23.24 3.03 18.96
C GLU A 178 -24.76 2.80 18.94
N ALA A 179 -25.53 3.61 19.70
CA ALA A 179 -26.99 3.47 19.78
C ALA A 179 -27.69 3.81 18.46
N GLU A 180 -27.22 4.83 17.74
CA GLU A 180 -27.75 5.23 16.45
C GLU A 180 -27.47 4.18 15.38
N LEU A 181 -26.23 3.67 15.35
CA LEU A 181 -25.85 2.56 14.46
C LEU A 181 -26.68 1.30 14.74
N LEU A 182 -26.93 0.97 16.01
CA LEU A 182 -27.78 -0.16 16.38
C LEU A 182 -29.23 0.03 15.95
N THR A 183 -29.72 1.27 16.02
CA THR A 183 -31.08 1.61 15.58
C THR A 183 -31.21 1.38 14.08
N LEU A 184 -30.23 1.85 13.31
CA LEU A 184 -30.16 1.61 11.86
C LEU A 184 -30.08 0.12 11.54
N LEU A 185 -29.24 -0.65 12.24
CA LEU A 185 -29.10 -2.09 12.01
C LEU A 185 -30.37 -2.89 12.30
N LYS A 186 -31.20 -2.44 13.24
CA LYS A 186 -32.46 -3.09 13.60
C LYS A 186 -33.64 -2.65 12.72
N ASP A 187 -33.50 -1.54 12.00
CA ASP A 187 -34.55 -1.04 11.14
C ASP A 187 -34.68 -1.94 9.90
N PRO A 188 -35.84 -2.58 9.68
CA PRO A 188 -36.07 -3.42 8.51
C PRO A 188 -36.01 -2.64 7.19
N GLU A 189 -36.24 -1.33 7.22
CA GLU A 189 -36.21 -0.47 6.03
C GLU A 189 -34.79 0.02 5.67
N SER A 190 -33.80 -0.20 6.53
CA SER A 190 -32.40 0.12 6.24
C SER A 190 -31.89 -0.66 5.04
N SER A 191 -31.27 0.05 4.09
CA SER A 191 -30.66 -0.59 2.93
C SER A 191 -29.48 -1.48 3.34
N ASP A 192 -29.15 -2.46 2.50
CA ASP A 192 -28.04 -3.37 2.78
C ASP A 192 -26.69 -2.63 2.84
N LEU A 193 -26.52 -1.57 2.05
CA LEU A 193 -25.33 -0.72 2.11
C LEU A 193 -25.27 0.06 3.42
N ASP A 194 -26.38 0.64 3.88
CA ASP A 194 -26.41 1.33 5.18
C ASP A 194 -26.09 0.37 6.33
N LYS A 195 -26.60 -0.86 6.28
CA LYS A 195 -26.28 -1.90 7.27
C LYS A 195 -24.80 -2.29 7.24
N ALA A 196 -24.22 -2.46 6.05
CA ALA A 196 -22.81 -2.79 5.90
C ALA A 196 -21.91 -1.67 6.44
N ASP A 197 -22.23 -0.42 6.11
CA ASP A 197 -21.51 0.77 6.58
C ASP A 197 -21.65 0.96 8.09
N ALA A 198 -22.86 0.75 8.64
CA ALA A 198 -23.10 0.84 10.07
C ALA A 198 -22.38 -0.26 10.87
N LEU A 199 -22.34 -1.50 10.36
CA LEU A 199 -21.53 -2.56 10.94
C LEU A 199 -20.06 -2.20 10.92
N CYS A 200 -19.54 -1.74 9.77
CA CYS A 200 -18.15 -1.34 9.64
C CYS A 200 -17.80 -0.24 10.64
N ALA A 201 -18.62 0.81 10.75
CA ALA A 201 -18.40 1.94 11.63
C ALA A 201 -18.20 1.57 13.11
N LEU A 202 -18.65 0.39 13.56
CA LEU A 202 -18.45 -0.05 14.93
C LEU A 202 -16.96 -0.15 15.31
N TRP A 203 -16.04 -0.39 14.39
CA TRP A 203 -14.60 -0.52 14.70
C TRP A 203 -14.03 0.71 15.45
N ARG A 204 -14.64 1.89 15.24
CA ARG A 204 -14.31 3.16 15.88
C ARG A 204 -14.43 3.09 17.40
N PHE A 205 -15.29 2.22 17.93
CA PHE A 205 -15.44 2.06 19.37
C PHE A 205 -14.34 1.16 19.95
N SER A 206 -13.78 1.57 21.10
CA SER A 206 -12.81 0.74 21.83
C SER A 206 -13.45 -0.53 22.42
N LYS A 207 -14.74 -0.43 22.78
CA LYS A 207 -15.60 -1.51 23.26
C LYS A 207 -17.01 -1.26 22.75
N ILE A 208 -17.77 -2.33 22.59
CA ILE A 208 -19.18 -2.30 22.23
C ILE A 208 -20.03 -2.94 23.33
N SER A 209 -21.26 -2.50 23.45
CA SER A 209 -22.26 -3.02 24.39
C SER A 209 -22.56 -4.51 24.17
N THR A 210 -23.08 -5.17 25.21
CA THR A 210 -23.51 -6.57 25.13
C THR A 210 -24.59 -6.78 24.07
N GLU A 211 -25.42 -5.77 23.82
CA GLU A 211 -26.45 -5.81 22.79
C GLU A 211 -25.83 -5.89 21.38
N SER A 212 -24.85 -5.03 21.10
CA SER A 212 -24.09 -5.06 19.83
C SER A 212 -23.36 -6.38 19.64
N GLN A 213 -22.70 -6.90 20.69
CA GLN A 213 -22.03 -8.19 20.66
C GLN A 213 -23.03 -9.32 20.30
N ALA A 214 -24.21 -9.32 20.91
CA ALA A 214 -25.24 -10.30 20.60
C ALA A 214 -25.83 -10.16 19.18
N LEU A 215 -25.94 -8.92 18.68
CA LEU A 215 -26.56 -8.62 17.39
C LEU A 215 -25.65 -8.94 16.20
N ILE A 216 -24.37 -8.57 16.24
CA ILE A 216 -23.43 -8.68 15.10
C ILE A 216 -23.43 -10.07 14.44
N PRO A 217 -23.36 -11.21 15.18
CA PRO A 217 -23.32 -12.53 14.55
C PRO A 217 -24.57 -12.91 13.77
N SER A 218 -25.72 -12.27 14.03
CA SER A 218 -26.95 -12.54 13.26
C SER A 218 -26.82 -12.12 11.79
N PHE A 219 -26.00 -11.10 11.51
CA PHE A 219 -25.73 -10.59 10.16
C PHE A 219 -24.82 -11.50 9.31
N LEU A 220 -24.22 -12.56 9.88
CA LEU A 220 -23.50 -13.58 9.09
C LEU A 220 -24.42 -14.39 8.16
N SER A 221 -25.75 -14.30 8.35
CA SER A 221 -26.73 -14.96 7.49
C SER A 221 -27.55 -13.97 6.64
N ASP A 222 -27.11 -12.72 6.55
CA ASP A 222 -27.77 -11.69 5.76
C ASP A 222 -27.74 -12.04 4.26
N SER A 223 -28.75 -11.58 3.50
CA SER A 223 -28.81 -11.79 2.05
C SER A 223 -27.66 -11.11 1.30
N HIS A 224 -27.20 -9.95 1.79
CA HIS A 224 -26.19 -9.16 1.12
C HIS A 224 -24.77 -9.54 1.55
N SER A 225 -23.85 -9.71 0.59
CA SER A 225 -22.48 -10.15 0.86
C SER A 225 -21.70 -9.17 1.73
N GLU A 226 -21.79 -7.87 1.44
CA GLU A 226 -21.10 -6.83 2.22
C GLU A 226 -21.53 -6.82 3.69
N VAL A 227 -22.83 -7.03 3.98
CA VAL A 227 -23.33 -7.12 5.36
C VAL A 227 -22.70 -8.32 6.08
N ARG A 228 -22.63 -9.49 5.43
CA ARG A 228 -21.97 -10.68 5.98
C ARG A 228 -20.47 -10.45 6.20
N ALA A 229 -19.78 -9.78 5.26
CA ALA A 229 -18.37 -9.47 5.35
C ALA A 229 -18.07 -8.48 6.49
N SER A 230 -18.83 -7.38 6.60
CA SER A 230 -18.74 -6.40 7.69
C SER A 230 -18.99 -7.03 9.06
N ALA A 231 -20.00 -7.89 9.17
CA ALA A 231 -20.28 -8.63 10.40
C ALA A 231 -19.09 -9.53 10.80
N CYS A 232 -18.52 -10.26 9.84
CA CYS A 232 -17.36 -11.13 10.06
C CYS A 232 -16.12 -10.32 10.49
N ARG A 233 -15.91 -9.14 9.88
CA ARG A 233 -14.84 -8.22 10.26
C ARG A 233 -15.02 -7.71 11.70
N MET A 234 -16.24 -7.33 12.08
CA MET A 234 -16.51 -6.87 13.45
C MET A 234 -16.34 -7.98 14.49
N ILE A 235 -16.72 -9.22 14.16
CA ILE A 235 -16.44 -10.38 15.02
C ILE A 235 -14.95 -10.50 15.30
N ARG A 236 -14.09 -10.33 14.30
CA ARG A 236 -12.64 -10.33 14.48
C ARG A 236 -12.17 -9.18 15.38
N ILE A 237 -12.58 -7.95 15.05
CA ILE A 237 -12.14 -6.74 15.76
C ILE A 237 -12.52 -6.75 17.25
N PHE A 238 -13.69 -7.28 17.58
CA PHE A 238 -14.19 -7.38 18.95
C PHE A 238 -13.96 -8.75 19.59
N GLU A 239 -13.18 -9.63 18.94
CA GLU A 239 -12.80 -10.94 19.45
C GLU A 239 -14.02 -11.78 19.92
N LEU A 240 -15.10 -11.79 19.14
CA LEU A 240 -16.35 -12.50 19.47
C LEU A 240 -16.23 -14.00 19.18
N HIS A 241 -15.34 -14.69 19.91
CA HIS A 241 -14.97 -16.09 19.70
C HIS A 241 -16.14 -17.09 19.72
N TYR A 242 -17.24 -16.79 20.41
CA TYR A 242 -18.43 -17.66 20.41
C TYR A 242 -19.11 -17.75 19.03
N ALA A 243 -18.84 -16.80 18.12
CA ALA A 243 -19.34 -16.80 16.75
C ALA A 243 -18.43 -17.55 15.76
N GLU A 244 -17.30 -18.10 16.21
CA GLU A 244 -16.28 -18.74 15.35
C GLU A 244 -16.85 -19.83 14.44
N GLU A 245 -17.75 -20.67 14.95
CA GLU A 245 -18.40 -21.72 14.14
C GLU A 245 -19.33 -21.14 13.05
N ALA A 246 -20.00 -20.03 13.34
CA ALA A 246 -20.82 -19.35 12.34
C ALA A 246 -19.95 -18.72 11.24
N VAL A 247 -18.85 -18.08 11.62
CA VAL A 247 -17.83 -17.57 10.68
C VAL A 247 -17.24 -18.71 9.84
N GLY A 248 -17.02 -19.88 10.45
CA GLY A 248 -16.58 -21.09 9.77
C GLY A 248 -17.43 -21.51 8.57
N LYS A 249 -18.73 -21.19 8.57
CA LYS A 249 -19.62 -21.48 7.42
C LYS A 249 -19.34 -20.58 6.23
N LEU A 250 -18.91 -19.34 6.47
CA LEU A 250 -18.60 -18.35 5.43
C LEU A 250 -17.37 -18.70 4.59
N LEU A 251 -16.53 -19.65 4.99
CA LEU A 251 -15.46 -20.18 4.11
C LEU A 251 -16.00 -20.75 2.78
N SER A 252 -17.28 -21.13 2.76
CA SER A 252 -17.98 -21.63 1.57
C SER A 252 -19.02 -20.66 1.03
N ASP A 253 -18.96 -19.37 1.40
CA ASP A 253 -19.86 -18.35 0.91
C ASP A 253 -19.77 -18.21 -0.62
N VAL A 254 -20.88 -17.85 -1.27
CA VAL A 254 -20.95 -17.65 -2.72
C VAL A 254 -20.11 -16.42 -3.12
N ALA A 255 -20.15 -15.36 -2.32
CA ALA A 255 -19.42 -14.13 -2.55
C ALA A 255 -17.99 -14.21 -1.97
N PRO A 256 -16.98 -13.61 -2.63
CA PRO A 256 -15.59 -13.69 -2.17
C PRO A 256 -15.31 -12.88 -0.89
N GLU A 257 -16.01 -11.78 -0.64
CA GLU A 257 -15.73 -10.86 0.46
C GLU A 257 -15.97 -11.54 1.83
N PRO A 258 -17.10 -12.23 2.07
CA PRO A 258 -17.28 -13.02 3.29
C PRO A 258 -16.28 -14.18 3.41
N ARG A 259 -15.89 -14.83 2.31
CA ARG A 259 -14.87 -15.90 2.35
C ARG A 259 -13.53 -15.34 2.82
N GLN A 260 -13.12 -14.19 2.28
CA GLN A 260 -11.89 -13.51 2.64
C GLN A 260 -11.91 -13.09 4.12
N GLU A 261 -12.98 -12.44 4.59
CA GLU A 261 -13.08 -12.04 5.99
C GLU A 261 -13.10 -13.25 6.93
N ALA A 262 -13.77 -14.35 6.54
CA ALA A 262 -13.77 -15.58 7.32
C ALA A 262 -12.38 -16.20 7.47
N ILE A 263 -11.58 -16.23 6.40
CA ILE A 263 -10.18 -16.68 6.47
C ILE A 263 -9.39 -15.85 7.47
N LEU A 264 -9.47 -14.52 7.36
CA LEU A 264 -8.74 -13.60 8.23
C LEU A 264 -9.15 -13.78 9.70
N THR A 265 -10.46 -13.87 9.97
CA THR A 265 -11.00 -14.06 11.32
C THR A 265 -10.62 -15.40 11.94
N LEU A 266 -10.82 -16.51 11.21
CA LEU A 266 -10.62 -17.85 11.76
C LEU A 266 -9.15 -18.17 11.99
N MET A 267 -8.26 -17.68 11.12
CA MET A 267 -6.82 -17.86 11.28
C MET A 267 -6.25 -17.01 12.41
N GLU A 268 -6.89 -15.89 12.75
CA GLU A 268 -6.54 -15.08 13.91
C GLU A 268 -7.02 -15.71 15.23
N PHE A 269 -8.22 -16.32 15.23
CA PHE A 269 -8.80 -16.96 16.42
C PHE A 269 -8.15 -18.31 16.75
N ASP A 270 -8.12 -19.24 15.80
CA ASP A 270 -7.58 -20.59 16.00
C ASP A 270 -7.05 -21.18 14.67
N ALA A 271 -5.85 -20.74 14.28
CA ALA A 271 -5.18 -21.26 13.10
C ALA A 271 -5.01 -22.79 13.13
N ALA A 272 -4.81 -23.40 14.31
CA ALA A 272 -4.58 -24.84 14.41
C ALA A 272 -5.83 -25.63 13.99
N ARG A 273 -7.01 -25.16 14.38
CA ARG A 273 -8.30 -25.74 14.01
C ARG A 273 -8.66 -25.51 12.54
N TRP A 274 -8.44 -24.29 12.03
CA TRP A 274 -8.98 -23.87 10.75
C TRP A 274 -8.03 -24.06 9.55
N ARG A 275 -6.74 -24.29 9.79
CA ARG A 275 -5.72 -24.40 8.73
C ARG A 275 -6.09 -25.32 7.57
N ASP A 276 -6.70 -26.48 7.81
CA ASP A 276 -6.97 -27.44 6.73
C ASP A 276 -8.12 -26.96 5.83
N ARG A 277 -9.14 -26.32 6.42
CA ARG A 277 -10.25 -25.70 5.67
C ARG A 277 -9.79 -24.47 4.91
N VAL A 278 -8.92 -23.65 5.51
CA VAL A 278 -8.31 -22.48 4.86
C VAL A 278 -7.33 -22.89 3.76
N PHE A 279 -6.58 -23.99 3.94
CA PHE A 279 -5.70 -24.54 2.90
C PHE A 279 -6.48 -24.92 1.64
N ALA A 280 -7.70 -25.45 1.79
CA ALA A 280 -8.58 -25.72 0.64
C ALA A 280 -9.04 -24.44 -0.10
N ARG A 281 -8.88 -23.24 0.48
CA ARG A 281 -9.14 -21.94 -0.18
C ARG A 281 -7.97 -21.41 -0.98
N LEU A 282 -6.80 -22.07 -0.95
CA LEU A 282 -5.71 -21.74 -1.89
C LEU A 282 -6.08 -22.01 -3.35
N ARG A 283 -7.15 -22.79 -3.60
CA ARG A 283 -7.72 -23.05 -4.93
C ARG A 283 -9.04 -22.31 -5.18
N ASP A 284 -9.31 -21.26 -4.42
CA ASP A 284 -10.46 -20.38 -4.68
C ASP A 284 -10.31 -19.71 -6.07
N PRO A 285 -11.40 -19.51 -6.84
CA PRO A 285 -11.32 -18.83 -8.12
C PRO A 285 -10.94 -17.34 -8.00
N VAL A 286 -11.12 -16.73 -6.82
CA VAL A 286 -10.85 -15.31 -6.61
C VAL A 286 -9.47 -15.10 -5.97
N GLN A 287 -8.65 -14.28 -6.62
CA GLN A 287 -7.26 -14.05 -6.23
C GLN A 287 -7.13 -13.52 -4.80
N SER A 288 -7.94 -12.53 -4.40
CA SER A 288 -7.91 -11.95 -3.05
C SER A 288 -8.16 -12.99 -1.94
N VAL A 289 -9.03 -13.98 -2.20
CA VAL A 289 -9.30 -15.09 -1.27
C VAL A 289 -8.10 -16.02 -1.19
N THR A 290 -7.48 -16.38 -2.32
CA THR A 290 -6.27 -17.23 -2.32
C THR A 290 -5.10 -16.55 -1.61
N GLU A 291 -4.92 -15.24 -1.81
CA GLU A 291 -3.88 -14.46 -1.14
C GLU A 291 -4.11 -14.40 0.37
N ALA A 292 -5.34 -14.11 0.80
CA ALA A 292 -5.70 -14.11 2.21
C ALA A 292 -5.43 -15.48 2.86
N ALA A 293 -5.77 -16.58 2.16
CA ALA A 293 -5.51 -17.93 2.63
C ALA A 293 -4.00 -18.19 2.78
N PHE A 294 -3.19 -17.90 1.75
CA PHE A 294 -1.75 -18.14 1.82
C PHE A 294 -1.10 -17.30 2.90
N ARG A 295 -1.37 -16.00 2.92
CA ARG A 295 -0.78 -15.05 3.86
C ARG A 295 -1.07 -15.42 5.31
N THR A 296 -2.31 -15.83 5.61
CA THR A 296 -2.69 -16.20 6.98
C THR A 296 -2.12 -17.55 7.40
N LEU A 297 -2.10 -18.54 6.49
CA LEU A 297 -1.45 -19.83 6.74
C LEU A 297 0.06 -19.69 6.95
N ASP A 298 0.73 -18.86 6.15
CA ASP A 298 2.17 -18.61 6.28
C ASP A 298 2.50 -17.87 7.58
N LYS A 299 1.77 -16.78 7.88
CA LYS A 299 1.91 -16.02 9.14
C LYS A 299 1.73 -16.92 10.37
N ALA A 300 0.82 -17.90 10.30
CA ALA A 300 0.59 -18.86 11.37
C ALA A 300 1.60 -20.03 11.40
N GLY A 301 2.52 -20.13 10.45
CA GLY A 301 3.42 -21.27 10.31
C GLY A 301 2.69 -22.59 10.01
N ALA A 302 1.49 -22.52 9.43
CA ALA A 302 0.60 -23.65 9.20
C ALA A 302 0.86 -24.36 7.85
N LEU A 303 1.80 -23.87 7.04
CA LEU A 303 2.24 -24.51 5.80
C LEU A 303 3.42 -25.44 6.07
N SER A 304 3.18 -26.75 5.94
CA SER A 304 4.27 -27.72 5.96
C SER A 304 5.11 -27.65 4.68
N ARG A 305 6.36 -28.10 4.76
CA ARG A 305 7.24 -28.21 3.59
C ARG A 305 6.64 -29.07 2.48
N THR A 306 5.97 -30.17 2.81
CA THR A 306 5.29 -31.05 1.83
C THR A 306 4.18 -30.31 1.10
N GLN A 307 3.40 -29.48 1.81
CA GLN A 307 2.36 -28.65 1.19
C GLN A 307 2.97 -27.58 0.28
N LEU A 308 4.06 -26.91 0.71
CA LEU A 308 4.75 -25.93 -0.12
C LEU A 308 5.29 -26.56 -1.41
N LEU A 309 5.94 -27.73 -1.33
CA LEU A 309 6.37 -28.47 -2.53
C LEU A 309 5.19 -28.82 -3.45
N ALA A 310 4.06 -29.25 -2.89
CA ALA A 310 2.86 -29.54 -3.68
C ALA A 310 2.30 -28.29 -4.39
N LEU A 311 2.34 -27.12 -3.74
CA LEU A 311 1.94 -25.84 -4.33
C LEU A 311 2.91 -25.37 -5.42
N ILE A 312 4.20 -25.71 -5.33
CA ILE A 312 5.19 -25.42 -6.37
C ILE A 312 4.99 -26.31 -7.61
N HIS A 313 4.72 -27.60 -7.39
CA HIS A 313 4.54 -28.58 -8.46
C HIS A 313 3.19 -28.48 -9.17
N ASN A 314 2.11 -28.20 -8.43
CA ASN A 314 0.76 -28.09 -8.96
C ASN A 314 0.09 -26.82 -8.39
N PRO A 315 0.55 -25.64 -8.83
CA PRO A 315 0.07 -24.38 -8.31
C PRO A 315 -1.40 -24.13 -8.66
N PRO A 316 -2.19 -23.58 -7.73
CA PRO A 316 -3.52 -23.08 -8.04
C PRO A 316 -3.53 -21.94 -9.06
N ASN A 317 -2.55 -21.04 -8.92
CA ASN A 317 -2.31 -19.89 -9.78
C ASN A 317 -0.84 -19.45 -9.61
N GLU A 318 -0.43 -18.52 -10.45
CA GLU A 318 0.92 -17.97 -10.51
C GLU A 318 1.38 -17.33 -9.19
N GLU A 319 0.49 -16.55 -8.57
CA GLU A 319 0.70 -15.88 -7.29
C GLU A 319 1.07 -16.86 -6.17
N ILE A 320 0.28 -17.92 -6.00
CA ILE A 320 0.52 -18.94 -4.99
C ILE A 320 1.81 -19.71 -5.27
N GLN A 321 2.14 -19.92 -6.55
CA GLN A 321 3.38 -20.63 -6.91
C GLN A 321 4.61 -19.86 -6.45
N TYR A 322 4.74 -18.57 -6.80
CA TYR A 322 5.93 -17.82 -6.43
C TYR A 322 6.01 -17.63 -4.91
N ARG A 323 4.86 -17.43 -4.22
CA ARG A 323 4.84 -17.34 -2.76
C ARG A 323 5.30 -18.65 -2.13
N ALA A 324 4.93 -19.80 -2.67
CA ALA A 324 5.44 -21.08 -2.20
C ALA A 324 6.95 -21.23 -2.45
N VAL A 325 7.48 -20.81 -3.61
CA VAL A 325 8.92 -20.79 -3.94
C VAL A 325 9.70 -19.87 -2.99
N TYR A 326 9.11 -18.73 -2.62
CA TYR A 326 9.67 -17.76 -1.68
C TYR A 326 9.68 -18.29 -0.24
N THR A 327 8.57 -18.85 0.23
CA THR A 327 8.38 -19.28 1.63
C THR A 327 9.14 -20.57 1.95
N ILE A 328 9.31 -21.47 0.98
CA ILE A 328 9.92 -22.77 1.25
C ILE A 328 11.39 -22.66 1.69
N LYS A 329 11.73 -23.39 2.76
CA LYS A 329 13.12 -23.60 3.15
C LYS A 329 13.74 -24.67 2.25
N TRP A 330 14.46 -24.21 1.23
CA TRP A 330 15.17 -25.05 0.28
C TRP A 330 16.24 -25.92 0.95
N LYS A 331 16.36 -27.16 0.48
CA LYS A 331 17.36 -28.14 0.92
C LYS A 331 18.22 -28.60 -0.27
N PRO A 332 19.42 -29.14 -0.04
CA PRO A 332 20.26 -29.67 -1.12
C PRO A 332 19.57 -30.70 -2.03
N GLU A 333 18.66 -31.51 -1.48
CA GLU A 333 17.86 -32.49 -2.23
C GLU A 333 16.88 -31.87 -3.25
N ASP A 334 16.61 -30.56 -3.17
CA ASP A 334 15.69 -29.85 -4.07
C ASP A 334 16.37 -29.29 -5.33
N VAL A 335 17.67 -29.53 -5.50
CA VAL A 335 18.46 -28.88 -6.57
C VAL A 335 17.83 -29.11 -7.95
N ASP A 336 17.37 -30.32 -8.27
CA ASP A 336 16.77 -30.62 -9.58
C ASP A 336 15.48 -29.82 -9.82
N LEU A 337 14.67 -29.61 -8.77
CA LEU A 337 13.46 -28.78 -8.87
C LEU A 337 13.84 -27.31 -9.10
N LEU A 338 14.80 -26.80 -8.35
CA LEU A 338 15.29 -25.43 -8.53
C LEU A 338 15.88 -25.21 -9.93
N LEU A 339 16.69 -26.15 -10.44
CA LEU A 339 17.24 -26.06 -11.79
C LEU A 339 16.14 -26.01 -12.86
N LYS A 340 15.04 -26.76 -12.67
CA LYS A 340 13.87 -26.67 -13.55
C LYS A 340 13.18 -25.30 -13.48
N LEU A 341 13.07 -24.71 -12.29
CA LEU A 341 12.42 -23.41 -12.08
C LEU A 341 13.24 -22.21 -12.60
N LEU A 342 14.52 -22.38 -12.91
CA LEU A 342 15.31 -21.34 -13.59
C LEU A 342 14.76 -20.99 -14.98
N GLY A 343 14.06 -21.92 -15.64
CA GLY A 343 13.42 -21.70 -16.93
C GLY A 343 11.95 -21.25 -16.85
N HIS A 344 11.47 -20.84 -15.68
CA HIS A 344 10.07 -20.44 -15.50
C HIS A 344 9.74 -19.16 -16.29
N SER A 345 8.51 -19.03 -16.79
CA SER A 345 8.08 -17.85 -17.58
C SER A 345 8.10 -16.55 -16.77
N GLN A 346 7.85 -16.64 -15.46
CA GLN A 346 7.81 -15.49 -14.56
C GLN A 346 9.13 -15.20 -13.84
N ASP A 347 9.49 -13.93 -13.87
CA ASP A 347 10.74 -13.38 -13.34
C ASP A 347 10.85 -13.56 -11.83
N MET A 348 9.76 -13.33 -11.08
CA MET A 348 9.73 -13.52 -9.62
C MET A 348 10.07 -14.96 -9.20
N ILE A 349 9.60 -15.96 -9.96
CA ILE A 349 9.92 -17.36 -9.68
C ILE A 349 11.40 -17.64 -9.97
N ARG A 350 11.94 -17.13 -11.08
CA ARG A 350 13.37 -17.27 -11.41
C ARG A 350 14.26 -16.57 -10.38
N PHE A 351 13.86 -15.38 -9.91
CA PHE A 351 14.53 -14.63 -8.86
C PHE A 351 14.62 -15.43 -7.55
N TYR A 352 13.49 -15.91 -7.03
CA TYR A 352 13.48 -16.68 -5.77
C TYR A 352 14.14 -18.05 -5.91
N THR A 353 14.05 -18.68 -7.09
CA THR A 353 14.78 -19.90 -7.41
C THR A 353 16.29 -19.70 -7.29
N THR A 354 16.80 -18.60 -7.84
CA THR A 354 18.21 -18.24 -7.76
C THR A 354 18.65 -18.00 -6.31
N LEU A 355 17.81 -17.36 -5.49
CA LEU A 355 18.05 -17.22 -4.06
C LEU A 355 18.09 -18.57 -3.34
N GLY A 356 17.18 -19.49 -3.70
CA GLY A 356 17.15 -20.86 -3.18
C GLY A 356 18.43 -21.64 -3.49
N LEU A 357 18.88 -21.63 -4.76
CA LEU A 357 20.14 -22.25 -5.20
C LEU A 357 21.34 -21.70 -4.42
N ARG A 358 21.33 -20.39 -4.14
CA ARG A 358 22.38 -19.71 -3.36
C ARG A 358 22.36 -20.15 -1.89
N GLN A 359 21.18 -20.26 -1.30
CA GLN A 359 21.03 -20.73 0.08
C GLN A 359 21.60 -22.14 0.25
N ILE A 360 21.35 -23.04 -0.69
CA ILE A 360 21.83 -24.43 -0.63
C ILE A 360 23.26 -24.60 -1.18
N SER A 361 23.87 -23.55 -1.73
CA SER A 361 25.20 -23.56 -2.35
C SER A 361 25.35 -24.65 -3.43
N ALA A 362 24.34 -24.79 -4.30
CA ALA A 362 24.30 -25.80 -5.35
C ALA A 362 25.36 -25.55 -6.43
N ARG A 363 26.46 -26.30 -6.40
CA ARG A 363 27.56 -26.16 -7.38
C ARG A 363 27.17 -26.65 -8.76
N GLU A 364 26.27 -27.61 -8.83
CA GLU A 364 25.69 -28.15 -10.06
C GLU A 364 24.91 -27.07 -10.84
N ALA A 365 24.51 -25.98 -10.18
CA ALA A 365 23.76 -24.89 -10.79
C ALA A 365 24.62 -23.91 -11.59
N VAL A 366 25.95 -24.00 -11.54
CA VAL A 366 26.83 -23.05 -12.26
C VAL A 366 26.50 -22.99 -13.75
N GLU A 367 26.59 -24.12 -14.46
CA GLU A 367 26.35 -24.15 -15.92
C GLU A 367 24.90 -23.78 -16.28
N PRO A 368 23.85 -24.31 -15.61
CA PRO A 368 22.47 -23.89 -15.85
C PRO A 368 22.22 -22.38 -15.62
N VAL A 369 22.80 -21.80 -14.57
CA VAL A 369 22.64 -20.37 -14.26
C VAL A 369 23.37 -19.51 -15.30
N ILE A 370 24.56 -19.91 -15.74
CA ILE A 370 25.28 -19.22 -16.81
C ILE A 370 24.45 -19.23 -18.10
N ALA A 371 23.88 -20.38 -18.48
CA ALA A 371 23.03 -20.49 -19.65
C ALA A 371 21.74 -19.66 -19.53
N ALA A 372 21.12 -19.60 -18.35
CA ALA A 372 19.92 -18.80 -18.10
C ALA A 372 20.22 -17.29 -18.16
N LEU A 373 21.39 -16.87 -17.65
CA LEU A 373 21.81 -15.48 -17.58
C LEU A 373 21.93 -14.81 -18.97
N ASP A 374 22.25 -15.58 -20.02
CA ASP A 374 22.35 -15.06 -21.39
C ASP A 374 21.00 -14.67 -22.01
N HIS A 375 19.89 -15.16 -21.45
CA HIS A 375 18.53 -14.90 -21.93
C HIS A 375 17.62 -14.25 -20.89
N GLU A 376 18.15 -13.98 -19.69
CA GLU A 376 17.40 -13.32 -18.63
C GLU A 376 17.18 -11.84 -18.97
N THR A 377 15.93 -11.41 -18.90
CA THR A 377 15.52 -10.04 -19.25
C THR A 377 15.27 -9.18 -18.03
N ASP A 378 14.95 -9.79 -16.88
CA ASP A 378 14.67 -9.08 -15.64
C ASP A 378 15.98 -8.70 -14.90
N PRO A 379 16.30 -7.40 -14.76
CA PRO A 379 17.55 -6.97 -14.15
C PRO A 379 17.74 -7.40 -12.68
N PRO A 380 16.73 -7.33 -11.78
CA PRO A 380 16.81 -7.93 -10.45
C PRO A 380 17.21 -9.42 -10.45
N THR A 381 16.65 -10.20 -11.37
CA THR A 381 16.96 -11.63 -11.53
C THR A 381 18.39 -11.84 -12.02
N ARG A 382 18.86 -11.08 -13.03
CA ARG A 382 20.27 -11.11 -13.46
C ARG A 382 21.23 -10.81 -12.32
N GLY A 383 20.96 -9.76 -11.54
CA GLY A 383 21.74 -9.41 -10.36
C GLY A 383 21.77 -10.54 -9.31
N SER A 384 20.65 -11.22 -9.10
CA SER A 384 20.58 -12.40 -8.20
C SER A 384 21.45 -13.55 -8.71
N MET A 385 21.45 -13.82 -10.02
CA MET A 385 22.25 -14.87 -10.66
C MET A 385 23.75 -14.59 -10.53
N LEU A 386 24.18 -13.35 -10.75
CA LEU A 386 25.58 -12.94 -10.55
C LEU A 386 26.02 -13.14 -9.09
N LYS A 387 25.18 -12.77 -8.11
CA LYS A 387 25.46 -13.02 -6.68
C LYS A 387 25.58 -14.52 -6.37
N LEU A 388 24.76 -15.36 -6.99
CA LEU A 388 24.88 -16.82 -6.86
C LEU A 388 26.22 -17.31 -7.39
N LEU A 389 26.61 -16.92 -8.61
CA LEU A 389 27.88 -17.32 -9.22
C LEU A 389 29.08 -16.90 -8.36
N ALA A 390 29.04 -15.68 -7.82
CA ALA A 390 30.05 -15.19 -6.87
C ALA A 390 30.12 -16.03 -5.60
N LYS A 391 28.98 -16.49 -5.07
CA LYS A 391 28.92 -17.31 -3.85
C LYS A 391 29.51 -18.71 -4.06
N LEU A 392 29.34 -19.30 -5.23
CA LEU A 392 29.76 -20.69 -5.51
C LEU A 392 31.28 -20.82 -5.74
N ASP A 393 31.94 -19.74 -6.16
CA ASP A 393 33.40 -19.64 -6.40
C ASP A 393 33.98 -20.80 -7.23
N CYS A 394 33.78 -20.74 -8.55
CA CYS A 394 34.41 -21.65 -9.49
C CYS A 394 34.99 -20.90 -10.71
N GLY A 395 35.83 -21.58 -11.49
CA GLY A 395 36.46 -21.00 -12.68
C GLY A 395 35.46 -20.34 -13.63
N PRO A 396 34.43 -21.07 -14.12
CA PRO A 396 33.39 -20.51 -14.97
C PRO A 396 32.68 -19.29 -14.36
N SER A 397 32.33 -19.33 -13.07
CA SER A 397 31.71 -18.19 -12.37
C SER A 397 32.58 -16.93 -12.46
N ARG A 398 33.89 -17.05 -12.25
CA ARG A 398 34.81 -15.90 -12.26
C ARG A 398 34.92 -15.28 -13.66
N GLU A 399 34.94 -16.09 -14.71
CA GLU A 399 34.95 -15.58 -16.10
C GLU A 399 33.67 -14.82 -16.43
N VAL A 400 32.51 -15.34 -16.03
CA VAL A 400 31.23 -14.67 -16.23
C VAL A 400 31.17 -13.36 -15.47
N LEU A 401 31.56 -13.34 -14.19
CA LEU A 401 31.60 -12.10 -13.41
C LEU A 401 32.54 -11.06 -14.03
N LEU A 402 33.69 -11.45 -14.58
CA LEU A 402 34.58 -10.51 -15.26
C LEU A 402 33.93 -9.90 -16.50
N ALA A 403 33.25 -10.71 -17.31
CA ALA A 403 32.51 -10.21 -18.47
C ALA A 403 31.39 -9.24 -18.06
N TRP A 404 30.60 -9.59 -17.03
CA TRP A 404 29.48 -8.77 -16.55
C TRP A 404 29.91 -7.51 -15.79
N ALA A 405 31.10 -7.49 -15.19
CA ALA A 405 31.71 -6.27 -14.66
C ALA A 405 31.98 -5.22 -15.75
N GLU A 406 32.17 -5.65 -17.00
CA GLU A 406 32.39 -4.76 -18.15
C GLU A 406 31.11 -4.43 -18.91
N LYS A 407 30.28 -5.44 -19.23
CA LYS A 407 29.14 -5.30 -20.14
C LYS A 407 27.80 -5.00 -19.46
N GLY A 408 27.68 -5.26 -18.16
CA GLY A 408 26.41 -5.14 -17.43
C GLY A 408 25.92 -3.70 -17.30
N ASP A 409 24.69 -3.53 -16.82
CA ASP A 409 24.20 -2.23 -16.36
C ASP A 409 24.92 -1.76 -15.08
N ASP A 410 24.57 -0.57 -14.59
CA ASP A 410 25.24 0.01 -13.42
C ASP A 410 25.20 -0.91 -12.19
N PHE A 411 24.07 -1.59 -11.96
CA PHE A 411 23.92 -2.50 -10.83
C PHE A 411 24.67 -3.80 -11.09
N GLU A 412 24.50 -4.43 -12.25
CA GLU A 412 25.13 -5.69 -12.62
C GLU A 412 26.66 -5.62 -12.60
N ARG A 413 27.21 -4.48 -13.04
CA ARG A 413 28.65 -4.22 -12.96
C ARG A 413 29.10 -4.14 -11.50
N MET A 414 28.37 -3.42 -10.66
CA MET A 414 28.70 -3.31 -9.23
C MET A 414 28.61 -4.66 -8.52
N GLU A 415 27.56 -5.45 -8.80
CA GLU A 415 27.38 -6.79 -8.22
C GLU A 415 28.50 -7.74 -8.65
N SER A 416 28.93 -7.65 -9.91
CA SER A 416 30.05 -8.44 -10.42
C SER A 416 31.39 -8.03 -9.79
N VAL A 417 31.61 -6.72 -9.63
CA VAL A 417 32.80 -6.18 -8.93
C VAL A 417 32.81 -6.59 -7.47
N GLU A 418 31.66 -6.55 -6.80
CA GLU A 418 31.51 -7.03 -5.42
C GLU A 418 31.85 -8.51 -5.32
N GLY A 419 31.25 -9.34 -6.18
CA GLY A 419 31.52 -10.77 -6.23
C GLY A 419 33.00 -11.09 -6.39
N LEU A 420 33.66 -10.53 -7.42
CA LEU A 420 35.09 -10.73 -7.67
C LEU A 420 35.96 -10.18 -6.53
N SER A 421 35.55 -9.08 -5.90
CA SER A 421 36.25 -8.50 -4.75
C SER A 421 36.18 -9.40 -3.51
N GLN A 422 35.05 -10.05 -3.26
CA GLN A 422 34.90 -11.03 -2.18
C GLN A 422 35.72 -12.30 -2.46
N LEU A 423 35.79 -12.72 -3.73
CA LEU A 423 36.62 -13.85 -4.18
C LEU A 423 38.12 -13.55 -4.23
N GLY A 424 38.52 -12.29 -4.07
CA GLY A 424 39.91 -11.85 -4.14
C GLY A 424 40.49 -11.93 -5.56
N ASP A 425 39.65 -11.89 -6.59
CA ASP A 425 40.07 -11.99 -7.98
C ASP A 425 40.60 -10.65 -8.49
N GLU A 426 41.92 -10.49 -8.47
CA GLU A 426 42.60 -9.24 -8.82
C GLU A 426 42.43 -8.82 -10.29
N ARG A 427 41.89 -9.70 -11.15
CA ARG A 427 41.59 -9.36 -12.54
C ARG A 427 40.49 -8.29 -12.67
N VAL A 428 39.70 -8.06 -11.61
CA VAL A 428 38.68 -6.99 -11.57
C VAL A 428 39.27 -5.58 -11.45
N ILE A 429 40.54 -5.45 -11.04
CA ILE A 429 41.18 -4.16 -10.72
C ILE A 429 41.05 -3.10 -11.85
N PRO A 430 41.26 -3.42 -13.14
CA PRO A 430 41.14 -2.43 -14.21
C PRO A 430 39.73 -1.85 -14.32
N VAL A 431 38.70 -2.70 -14.19
CA VAL A 431 37.29 -2.29 -14.26
C VAL A 431 36.91 -1.49 -13.02
N ALA A 432 37.29 -1.96 -11.84
CA ALA A 432 37.04 -1.27 -10.57
C ALA A 432 37.64 0.14 -10.55
N LYS A 433 38.85 0.34 -11.11
CA LYS A 433 39.47 1.66 -11.24
C LYS A 433 38.68 2.63 -12.13
N LYS A 434 38.07 2.13 -13.22
CA LYS A 434 37.21 2.96 -14.08
C LYS A 434 35.94 3.36 -13.33
N MET A 435 35.29 2.40 -12.67
CA MET A 435 34.07 2.65 -11.90
C MET A 435 34.26 3.61 -10.73
N LEU A 436 35.42 3.58 -10.08
CA LEU A 436 35.77 4.54 -9.02
C LEU A 436 35.72 6.01 -9.49
N GLN A 437 35.88 6.27 -10.79
CA GLN A 437 35.80 7.64 -11.35
C GLN A 437 34.39 8.02 -11.82
N GLU A 438 33.42 7.11 -11.76
CA GLU A 438 32.05 7.37 -12.20
C GLU A 438 31.29 8.16 -11.13
N THR A 439 31.06 9.44 -11.39
CA THR A 439 30.32 10.36 -10.49
C THR A 439 28.81 10.29 -10.67
N LYS A 440 28.33 9.61 -11.72
CA LYS A 440 26.89 9.41 -11.93
C LYS A 440 26.32 8.50 -10.83
N ARG A 441 25.05 8.70 -10.54
CA ARG A 441 24.27 7.79 -9.69
C ARG A 441 23.92 6.54 -10.52
N PRO A 442 23.92 5.35 -9.91
CA PRO A 442 23.50 4.16 -10.62
C PRO A 442 22.02 4.29 -10.99
N VAL A 443 21.71 3.94 -12.23
CA VAL A 443 20.34 3.90 -12.75
C VAL A 443 20.06 2.47 -13.19
N GLN A 444 18.92 1.93 -12.74
CA GLN A 444 18.41 0.66 -13.22
C GLN A 444 17.36 0.95 -14.29
N PHE A 445 17.55 0.37 -15.47
CA PHE A 445 16.56 0.42 -16.54
C PHE A 445 15.73 -0.86 -16.50
N ASP A 446 14.41 -0.74 -16.57
CA ASP A 446 13.56 -1.90 -16.80
C ASP A 446 13.62 -2.37 -18.27
N ALA A 447 12.91 -3.46 -18.59
CA ALA A 447 12.86 -4.02 -19.94
C ALA A 447 12.28 -3.04 -21.00
N SER A 448 11.56 -2.00 -20.56
CA SER A 448 11.05 -0.91 -21.40
C SER A 448 11.97 0.30 -21.50
N GLY A 449 13.11 0.30 -20.79
CA GLY A 449 14.09 1.39 -20.80
C GLY A 449 13.77 2.55 -19.86
N PHE A 450 12.82 2.40 -18.94
CA PHE A 450 12.50 3.41 -17.92
C PHE A 450 13.35 3.23 -16.65
N SER A 451 13.71 4.35 -16.02
CA SER A 451 14.52 4.37 -14.80
C SER A 451 13.66 4.04 -13.57
N SER A 452 13.94 2.91 -12.91
CA SER A 452 13.13 2.40 -11.79
C SER A 452 13.78 2.53 -10.40
N ARG A 453 15.08 2.87 -10.33
CA ARG A 453 15.81 2.98 -9.05
C ARG A 453 16.96 3.98 -9.12
N GLY A 454 16.95 4.96 -8.22
CA GLY A 454 18.04 5.92 -8.02
C GLY A 454 18.66 5.79 -6.63
N HIS A 455 19.99 5.72 -6.56
CA HIS A 455 20.73 5.73 -5.29
C HIS A 455 21.27 7.14 -5.00
N LEU A 456 21.29 7.58 -3.73
CA LEU A 456 21.76 8.92 -3.35
C LEU A 456 23.26 9.13 -3.63
N ARG A 457 24.04 8.06 -3.43
CA ARG A 457 25.49 7.97 -3.70
C ARG A 457 25.80 7.61 -5.16
N SER A 458 26.92 8.12 -5.67
CA SER A 458 27.50 7.80 -6.98
C SER A 458 28.02 6.36 -7.07
N ILE A 459 28.19 5.87 -8.30
CA ILE A 459 28.81 4.56 -8.56
C ILE A 459 30.21 4.49 -7.94
N GLY A 460 31.03 5.54 -8.10
CA GLY A 460 32.37 5.57 -7.53
C GLY A 460 32.39 5.43 -6.01
N GLU A 461 31.46 6.09 -5.30
CA GLU A 461 31.34 5.96 -3.84
C GLU A 461 30.90 4.57 -3.39
N LEU A 462 29.99 3.94 -4.12
CA LEU A 462 29.52 2.58 -3.83
C LEU A 462 30.62 1.55 -4.09
N VAL A 463 31.34 1.68 -5.21
CA VAL A 463 32.47 0.82 -5.54
C VAL A 463 33.60 1.00 -4.53
N ASP A 464 33.88 2.23 -4.06
CA ASP A 464 34.87 2.46 -3.00
C ASP A 464 34.54 1.67 -1.73
N GLU A 465 33.26 1.64 -1.33
CA GLU A 465 32.81 0.85 -0.19
C GLU A 465 32.99 -0.65 -0.43
N ILE A 466 32.58 -1.15 -1.60
CA ILE A 466 32.75 -2.56 -2.00
C ILE A 466 34.21 -2.99 -1.89
N LEU A 467 35.12 -2.23 -2.50
CA LEU A 467 36.55 -2.55 -2.55
C LEU A 467 37.18 -2.56 -1.15
N SER A 468 36.71 -1.69 -0.24
CA SER A 468 37.21 -1.63 1.14
C SER A 468 37.01 -2.93 1.93
N LYS A 469 35.99 -3.72 1.56
CA LYS A 469 35.61 -5.00 2.19
C LYS A 469 36.20 -6.22 1.47
N SER A 470 36.96 -6.03 0.39
CA SER A 470 37.55 -7.12 -0.40
C SER A 470 38.45 -8.02 0.45
N THR A 471 38.55 -9.30 0.08
CA THR A 471 39.51 -10.26 0.68
C THR A 471 40.94 -10.05 0.16
N SER A 472 41.11 -9.53 -1.07
CA SER A 472 42.44 -9.18 -1.62
C SER A 472 42.96 -7.85 -1.08
N ARG A 473 44.23 -7.85 -0.66
CA ARG A 473 44.93 -6.62 -0.24
C ARG A 473 45.16 -5.65 -1.41
N ALA A 474 45.36 -6.16 -2.63
CA ALA A 474 45.57 -5.30 -3.80
C ALA A 474 44.29 -4.52 -4.15
N ILE A 475 43.15 -5.20 -4.09
CA ILE A 475 41.82 -4.60 -4.32
C ILE A 475 41.50 -3.57 -3.23
N ARG A 476 41.69 -3.92 -1.94
CA ARG A 476 41.46 -2.97 -0.82
C ARG A 476 42.26 -1.68 -0.93
N ARG A 477 43.49 -1.73 -1.49
CA ARG A 477 44.35 -0.55 -1.68
C ARG A 477 43.82 0.45 -2.72
N LEU A 478 42.88 0.04 -3.57
CA LEU A 478 42.19 0.96 -4.48
C LEU A 478 41.20 1.85 -3.73
N SER A 479 40.73 1.42 -2.55
CA SER A 479 39.76 2.19 -1.78
C SER A 479 40.40 3.38 -1.08
N SER A 480 39.73 4.53 -1.13
CA SER A 480 40.08 5.76 -0.44
C SER A 480 40.17 5.58 1.08
N ARG A 481 39.38 4.66 1.65
CA ARG A 481 39.34 4.36 3.09
C ARG A 481 40.60 3.67 3.60
N HIS A 482 41.36 2.99 2.74
CA HIS A 482 42.65 2.39 3.08
C HIS A 482 43.81 3.40 3.03
N ALA A 483 43.62 4.57 2.40
CA ALA A 483 44.62 5.64 2.38
C ALA A 483 44.73 6.37 3.74
N TRP A 484 43.68 6.35 4.56
CA TRP A 484 43.63 7.00 5.88
C TRP A 484 44.44 6.28 6.97
N TRP A 485 44.60 4.95 6.88
CA TRP A 485 45.40 4.14 7.82
C TRP A 485 46.93 4.28 7.63
N LYS A 486 47.39 5.07 6.66
CA LYS A 486 48.81 5.38 6.47
C LYS A 486 49.26 6.70 7.13
N PHE A 487 48.33 7.43 7.76
CA PHE A 487 48.60 8.72 8.41
C PHE A 487 48.44 8.68 9.95
N TRP A 488 48.38 7.50 10.57
CA TRP A 488 48.47 7.30 12.03
C TRP A 488 49.48 6.23 12.39
#